data_AF-X6DVC6-F1
#
_entry.id   AF-X6DVC6-F1
#
_cell.length_a   1.000
_cell.length_b   1.000
_cell.length_c   1.000
_cell.angle_alpha   90.00
_cell.angle_beta   90.00
_cell.angle_gamma   90.00
#
_symmetry.space_group_name_H-M   'P 1'
#
loop_
_entity.id
_entity.type
_entity.pdbx_description
1 polymer ?
#
loop_
_entity_poly.entity_id
_entity_poly.type
_entity_poly.pdbx_seq_one_letter_code
_entity_poly.pdbx_strand_id
1 'polypeptide(L)'
;MNERKSVSIHWELMFTRSLYEAPDMAAQGEHLNELARLVDAGTIRTTLGETFGPINAANLKRAHALIESDRAKGKIVLEGF
;
A
#
# COMPACT_ATOMS: atom_id res chain seq x y z
N MET A 1 -36.75 23.04 -1.61
CA MET A 1 -35.54 22.40 -2.16
C MET A 1 -35.36 21.07 -1.43
N ASN A 2 -36.05 20.02 -1.88
CA ASN A 2 -36.11 18.74 -1.17
C ASN A 2 -35.78 17.63 -2.17
N GLU A 3 -34.48 17.42 -2.41
CA GLU A 3 -33.99 16.32 -3.25
C GLU A 3 -33.72 15.09 -2.40
N ARG A 4 -34.16 13.92 -2.88
CA ARG A 4 -33.82 12.63 -2.28
C ARG A 4 -32.36 12.33 -2.60
N LYS A 5 -31.50 12.37 -1.59
CA LYS A 5 -30.09 11.95 -1.71
C LYS A 5 -29.99 10.44 -1.49
N SER A 6 -29.21 9.77 -2.33
CA SER A 6 -28.85 8.36 -2.18
C SER A 6 -27.34 8.28 -1.99
N VAL A 7 -26.88 7.66 -0.90
CA VAL A 7 -25.46 7.55 -0.56
C VAL A 7 -25.13 6.09 -0.25
N SER A 8 -23.96 5.64 -0.70
CA SER A 8 -23.35 4.37 -0.31
C SER A 8 -22.08 4.65 0.48
N ILE A 9 -21.87 3.88 1.55
CA ILE A 9 -20.66 3.93 2.37
C ILE A 9 -20.00 2.56 2.31
N HIS A 10 -18.73 2.52 1.94
CA HIS A 10 -17.92 1.32 1.88
C HIS A 10 -16.75 1.47 2.86
N TRP A 11 -16.65 0.54 3.80
CA TRP A 11 -15.52 0.46 4.72
C TRP A 11 -14.48 -0.46 4.13
N GLU A 12 -13.31 0.08 3.80
CA GLU A 12 -12.23 -0.68 3.16
C GLU A 12 -11.17 -1.11 4.17
N LEU A 13 -10.84 -2.41 4.13
CA LEU A 13 -9.73 -3.00 4.87
C LEU A 13 -8.96 -3.91 3.91
N MET A 14 -7.72 -3.55 3.59
CA MET A 14 -6.89 -4.26 2.61
C MET A 14 -6.72 -5.76 2.95
N PHE A 15 -6.80 -6.12 4.23
CA PHE A 15 -6.59 -7.47 4.73
C PHE A 15 -7.86 -8.34 4.82
N THR A 16 -9.05 -7.82 4.48
CA THR A 16 -10.32 -8.58 4.61
C THR A 16 -10.25 -9.93 3.91
N ARG A 17 -9.80 -9.98 2.66
CA ARG A 17 -9.71 -11.25 1.92
C ARG A 17 -8.80 -12.27 2.59
N SER A 18 -7.62 -11.85 3.06
CA SER A 18 -6.63 -12.74 3.68
C SER A 18 -7.02 -13.14 5.10
N LEU A 19 -7.61 -12.24 5.89
CA LEU A 19 -8.01 -12.50 7.27
C LEU A 19 -9.16 -13.50 7.37
N TYR A 20 -10.04 -13.53 6.36
CA TYR A 20 -11.22 -14.40 6.33
C TYR A 20 -11.11 -15.53 5.30
N GLU A 21 -9.94 -15.72 4.67
CA GLU A 21 -9.73 -16.72 3.61
C GLU A 21 -10.85 -16.71 2.57
N ALA A 22 -11.22 -15.49 2.13
CA ALA A 22 -12.38 -15.30 1.27
C ALA A 22 -12.25 -16.13 -0.02
N PRO A 23 -13.37 -16.61 -0.62
CA PRO A 23 -13.31 -17.42 -1.84
C PRO A 23 -12.57 -16.76 -3.00
N ASP A 24 -12.52 -15.43 -3.03
CA ASP A 24 -11.81 -14.61 -4.03
C ASP A 24 -10.44 -14.11 -3.55
N MET A 25 -9.80 -14.74 -2.56
CA MET A 25 -8.51 -14.30 -2.00
C MET A 25 -7.41 -14.17 -3.07
N ALA A 26 -7.47 -14.97 -4.14
CA ALA A 26 -6.54 -14.91 -5.28
C ALA A 26 -6.55 -13.56 -6.01
N ALA A 27 -7.64 -12.78 -5.93
CA ALA A 27 -7.78 -11.49 -6.59
C ALA A 27 -6.68 -10.50 -6.19
N GLN A 28 -6.13 -10.59 -4.97
CA GLN A 28 -5.00 -9.73 -4.57
C GLN A 28 -3.74 -10.02 -5.40
N GLY A 29 -3.46 -11.28 -5.72
CA GLY A 29 -2.36 -11.66 -6.60
C GLY A 29 -2.60 -11.20 -8.04
N GLU A 30 -3.84 -11.33 -8.54
CA GLU A 30 -4.24 -10.85 -9.87
C GLU A 30 -4.04 -9.34 -10.01
N HIS A 31 -4.43 -8.55 -9.00
CA HIS A 31 -4.19 -7.10 -8.98
C HIS A 31 -2.70 -6.75 -8.99
N LEU A 32 -1.87 -7.51 -8.26
CA LEU A 32 -0.42 -7.30 -8.22
C LEU A 32 0.24 -7.65 -9.57
N ASN A 33 -0.24 -8.68 -10.26
CA ASN A 33 0.23 -9.03 -11.60
C ASN A 33 -0.10 -7.94 -12.63
N GLU A 34 -1.31 -7.38 -12.56
CA GLU A 34 -1.68 -6.27 -13.45
C GLU A 34 -0.87 -5.00 -13.11
N LEU A 35 -0.65 -4.71 -11.83
CA LEU A 35 0.22 -3.62 -11.40
C LEU A 35 1.65 -3.79 -11.96
N ALA A 36 2.22 -5.00 -11.90
CA ALA A 36 3.53 -5.30 -12.46
C ALA A 36 3.58 -5.05 -13.98
N ARG A 37 2.58 -5.54 -14.72
CA ARG A 37 2.45 -5.28 -16.18
C ARG A 37 2.40 -3.78 -16.49
N LEU A 38 1.67 -3.01 -15.69
CA LEU A 38 1.56 -1.56 -15.85
C LEU A 38 2.85 -0.81 -15.50
N VAL A 39 3.65 -1.34 -14.57
CA VAL A 39 4.99 -0.82 -14.25
C VAL A 39 5.95 -1.09 -15.40
N ASP A 40 5.97 -2.31 -15.94
CA ASP A 40 6.83 -2.68 -17.08
C ASP A 40 6.47 -1.89 -18.35
N ALA A 41 5.18 -1.60 -18.56
CA ALA A 41 4.71 -0.75 -19.64
C ALA A 41 5.04 0.75 -19.44
N GLY A 42 5.56 1.15 -18.28
CA GLY A 42 5.87 2.54 -17.93
C GLY A 42 4.66 3.42 -17.61
N THR A 43 3.46 2.84 -17.58
CA THR A 43 2.21 3.53 -17.21
C THR A 43 2.20 3.91 -15.74
N ILE A 44 2.64 2.99 -14.88
CA ILE A 44 2.81 3.23 -13.45
C ILE A 44 4.32 3.32 -13.15
N ARG A 45 4.69 4.25 -12.27
CA ARG A 45 6.08 4.41 -11.81
C ARG A 45 6.15 4.15 -10.32
N THR A 46 7.33 3.77 -9.85
CA THR A 46 7.58 3.58 -8.42
C THR A 46 7.24 4.83 -7.62
N THR A 47 6.76 4.62 -6.40
CA THR A 47 6.54 5.68 -5.40
C THR A 47 7.65 5.71 -4.36
N LEU A 48 8.79 5.04 -4.62
CA LEU A 48 9.98 5.10 -3.76
C LEU A 48 10.33 6.56 -3.44
N GLY A 49 10.35 6.88 -2.15
CA GLY A 49 10.72 8.19 -1.63
C GLY A 49 12.11 8.17 -1.00
N GLU A 50 12.29 7.34 0.03
CA GLU A 50 13.53 7.26 0.80
C GLU A 50 13.99 5.81 0.99
N THR A 51 15.31 5.57 0.94
CA THR A 51 15.92 4.28 1.28
C THR A 51 16.71 4.43 2.59
N PHE A 52 16.38 3.62 3.61
CA PHE A 52 17.00 3.70 4.94
C PHE A 52 18.16 2.72 5.15
N GLY A 53 18.58 2.01 4.10
CA GLY A 53 19.70 1.07 4.14
C GLY A 53 19.32 -0.30 4.72
N PRO A 54 20.25 -1.02 5.37
CA PRO A 54 20.07 -2.41 5.78
C PRO A 54 18.90 -2.59 6.74
N ILE A 55 18.26 -3.74 6.64
CA ILE A 55 17.18 -4.16 7.53
C ILE A 55 17.77 -4.46 8.90
N ASN A 56 17.68 -3.47 9.79
CA ASN A 56 18.06 -3.60 11.19
C ASN A 56 17.11 -2.79 12.09
N ALA A 57 17.18 -3.04 13.39
CA ALA A 57 16.28 -2.41 14.36
C ALA A 57 16.39 -0.88 14.40
N ALA A 58 17.58 -0.31 14.16
CA ALA A 58 17.79 1.14 14.17
C ALA A 58 17.08 1.79 12.97
N ASN A 59 17.25 1.23 11.78
CA ASN A 59 16.62 1.72 10.55
C ASN A 59 15.10 1.53 10.57
N LEU A 60 14.61 0.42 11.14
CA LEU A 60 13.16 0.22 11.33
C LEU A 60 12.56 1.28 12.26
N LYS A 61 13.18 1.54 13.42
CA LYS A 61 12.71 2.59 14.36
C LYS A 61 12.66 3.96 13.71
N ARG A 62 13.66 4.28 12.88
CA ARG A 62 13.68 5.52 12.11
C ARG A 62 12.53 5.59 11.09
N ALA A 63 12.25 4.50 10.38
CA ALA A 63 11.13 4.42 9.43
C ALA A 63 9.77 4.62 10.12
N HIS A 64 9.56 3.96 11.26
CA HIS A 64 8.37 4.14 12.09
C HIS A 64 8.18 5.59 12.50
N ALA A 65 9.21 6.23 13.08
CA ALA A 65 9.13 7.61 13.52
C ALA A 65 8.77 8.58 12.39
N LEU A 66 9.27 8.33 11.16
CA LEU A 66 8.92 9.16 10.01
C LEU A 66 7.47 8.95 9.55
N ILE A 67 7.00 7.70 9.52
CA ILE A 67 5.60 7.38 9.16
C ILE A 67 4.64 8.01 10.17
N GLU A 68 4.89 7.84 11.46
CA GLU A 68 4.08 8.38 12.56
C GLU A 68 4.04 9.92 12.59
N SER A 69 5.01 10.58 11.94
CA SER A 69 5.05 12.05 11.86
C SER A 69 4.18 12.64 10.74
N ASP A 70 3.56 11.81 9.89
CA ASP A 70 2.80 12.20 8.69
C ASP A 70 3.58 13.06 7.67
N ARG A 71 4.91 13.10 7.77
CA ARG A 71 5.79 13.86 6.86
C ARG A 71 6.34 13.04 5.70
N ALA A 72 6.18 11.72 5.75
CA ALA A 72 6.66 10.82 4.71
C ALA A 72 6.00 11.15 3.35
N LYS A 73 6.81 11.26 2.30
CA LYS A 73 6.33 11.36 0.92
C LYS A 73 6.76 10.13 0.14
N GLY A 74 5.80 9.45 -0.48
CA GLY A 74 6.07 8.18 -1.16
C GLY A 74 6.26 7.02 -0.18
N LYS A 75 7.11 6.06 -0.53
CA LYS A 75 7.39 4.85 0.24
C LYS A 75 8.81 4.87 0.78
N ILE A 76 8.96 4.46 2.04
CA ILE A 76 10.25 4.21 2.68
C ILE A 76 10.60 2.74 2.45
N VAL A 77 11.82 2.46 1.95
CA VAL A 77 12.32 1.11 1.71
C VAL A 77 13.57 0.86 2.54
N LEU A 78 13.67 -0.35 3.11
CA LEU A 78 14.89 -0.89 3.70
C LEU A 78 15.28 -2.12 2.89
N GLU A 79 16.57 -2.30 2.63
CA GLU A 79 17.08 -3.39 1.79
C GLU A 79 18.46 -3.86 2.26
N GLY A 80 18.73 -5.15 2.10
CA GLY A 80 19.92 -5.79 2.66
C GLY A 80 19.77 -6.15 4.14
N PHE A 81 20.76 -6.84 4.71
CA PHE A 81 20.80 -7.29 6.11
C PHE A 81 22.16 -6.98 6.73
#